data_AF-A0A919AL26-F1
#
_entry.id   AF-A0A919AL26-F1
#
_cell.length_a   1.000
_cell.length_b   1.000
_cell.length_c   1.000
_cell.angle_alpha   90.00
_cell.angle_beta   90.00
_cell.angle_gamma   90.00
#
_symmetry.space_group_name_H-M   'P 1'
#
loop_
_entity.id
_entity.type
_entity.pdbx_description
1 polymer ?
#
loop_
_entity_poly.entity_id
_entity_poly.type
_entity_poly.pdbx_seq_one_letter_code
_entity_poly.pdbx_strand_id
1 'polypeptide(L)'
;MDTKDLQNLAGHLEAHGLQVAVNSAEMRLTVTSPLNSRLTEDIVADGDQWVTSFAYAIGEHGHEQQCAERIARVLAVGTDSVPRTVSA
;
A
#
# COMPACT_ATOMS: atom_id res chain seq x y z
N MET A 1 -5.27 -15.58 -3.64
CA MET A 1 -4.26 -14.54 -3.89
C MET A 1 -3.03 -15.14 -4.57
N ASP A 2 -2.54 -14.52 -5.61
CA ASP A 2 -1.38 -14.97 -6.40
C ASP A 2 -0.41 -13.83 -6.75
N THR A 3 0.65 -14.13 -7.50
CA THR A 3 1.66 -13.13 -7.89
C THR A 3 1.09 -11.99 -8.74
N LYS A 4 0.01 -12.21 -9.48
CA LYS A 4 -0.65 -11.15 -10.26
C LYS A 4 -1.34 -10.15 -9.33
N ASP A 5 -1.97 -10.63 -8.27
CA ASP A 5 -2.60 -9.75 -7.27
C ASP A 5 -1.55 -8.90 -6.55
N LEU A 6 -0.42 -9.51 -6.20
CA LEU A 6 0.74 -8.83 -5.63
C LEU A 6 1.27 -7.73 -6.57
N GLN A 7 1.37 -8.02 -7.87
CA GLN A 7 1.79 -7.07 -8.89
C GLN A 7 0.76 -5.94 -9.11
N ASN A 8 -0.54 -6.24 -9.05
CA ASN A 8 -1.59 -5.24 -9.14
C ASN A 8 -1.50 -4.26 -7.97
N LEU A 9 -1.36 -4.78 -6.75
CA LEU A 9 -1.19 -3.95 -5.55
C LEU A 9 0.08 -3.09 -5.66
N ALA A 10 1.20 -3.68 -6.08
CA ALA A 10 2.44 -2.93 -6.31
C ALA A 10 2.25 -1.77 -7.31
N GLY A 11 1.62 -2.02 -8.45
CA GLY A 11 1.36 -1.00 -9.47
C GLY A 11 0.46 0.14 -8.96
N HIS A 12 -0.56 -0.17 -8.16
CA HIS A 12 -1.39 0.86 -7.53
C HIS A 12 -0.61 1.71 -6.52
N LEU A 13 0.25 1.08 -5.70
CA LEU A 13 1.12 1.79 -4.75
C LEU A 13 2.11 2.71 -5.47
N GLU A 14 2.73 2.24 -6.56
CA GLU A 14 3.61 3.05 -7.40
C GLU A 14 2.86 4.22 -8.07
N ALA A 15 1.62 4.01 -8.50
CA ALA A 15 0.77 5.08 -9.05
C ALA A 15 0.46 6.18 -8.02
N HIS A 16 0.49 5.86 -6.73
CA HIS A 16 0.44 6.85 -5.64
C HIS A 16 1.80 7.51 -5.33
N GLY A 17 2.85 7.18 -6.09
CA GLY A 17 4.20 7.73 -5.93
C GLY A 17 5.04 7.02 -4.89
N LEU A 18 4.62 5.87 -4.38
CA LEU A 18 5.40 5.08 -3.42
C LEU A 18 6.52 4.31 -4.11
N GLN A 19 7.62 4.09 -3.40
CA GLN A 19 8.67 3.17 -3.85
C GLN A 19 8.31 1.77 -3.39
N VAL A 20 8.24 0.81 -4.32
CA VAL A 20 7.84 -0.56 -4.03
C VAL A 20 8.95 -1.53 -4.43
N ALA A 21 9.33 -2.42 -3.51
CA ALA A 21 10.15 -3.58 -3.79
C ALA A 21 9.30 -4.84 -3.66
N VAL A 22 9.27 -5.65 -4.73
CA VAL A 22 8.45 -6.87 -4.81
C VAL A 22 9.32 -8.08 -4.53
N ASN A 23 8.94 -8.90 -3.55
CA ASN A 23 9.47 -10.24 -3.34
C ASN A 23 8.36 -11.26 -3.63
N SER A 24 8.25 -11.66 -4.89
CA SER A 24 7.21 -12.60 -5.36
C SER A 24 7.35 -14.00 -4.76
N ALA A 25 8.56 -14.41 -4.36
CA ALA A 25 8.78 -15.73 -3.76
C ALA A 25 8.17 -15.83 -2.36
N GLU A 26 8.16 -14.72 -1.63
CA GLU A 26 7.58 -14.63 -0.28
C GLU A 26 6.20 -13.97 -0.25
N MET A 27 5.63 -13.62 -1.41
CA MET A 27 4.36 -12.88 -1.50
C MET A 27 4.37 -11.59 -0.65
N ARG A 28 5.48 -10.85 -0.72
CA ARG A 28 5.75 -9.66 0.10
C ARG A 28 6.02 -8.42 -0.77
N LEU A 29 5.49 -7.28 -0.35
CA LEU A 29 5.89 -5.95 -0.81
C LEU A 29 6.59 -5.21 0.31
N THR A 30 7.67 -4.51 0.02
CA THR A 30 8.24 -3.48 0.88
C THR A 30 7.97 -2.14 0.24
N VAL A 31 7.23 -1.28 0.95
CA VAL A 31 6.71 -0.01 0.44
C VAL A 31 7.33 1.13 1.25
N THR A 32 8.00 2.07 0.59
CA THR A 32 8.70 3.17 1.25
C THR A 32 8.19 4.51 0.75
N SER A 33 8.00 5.45 1.68
CA SER A 33 7.68 6.83 1.36
C SER A 33 8.90 7.50 0.70
N PRO A 34 8.78 8.06 -0.51
CA PRO A 34 9.90 8.77 -1.14
C PRO A 34 10.26 10.06 -0.39
N LEU A 35 9.36 10.60 0.42
CA LEU A 35 9.56 11.82 1.20
C LEU A 35 10.30 11.54 2.51
N ASN A 36 10.26 10.30 3.01
CA ASN A 36 10.93 9.89 4.24
C ASN A 36 11.22 8.38 4.20
N SER A 37 12.48 8.03 3.95
CA SER A 37 12.91 6.63 3.85
C SER A 37 12.80 5.82 5.15
N ARG A 38 12.47 6.46 6.29
CA ARG A 38 12.15 5.75 7.53
C ARG A 38 10.69 5.31 7.62
N LEU A 39 9.83 5.85 6.76
CA LEU A 39 8.44 5.43 6.65
C LEU A 39 8.37 4.31 5.61
N THR A 40 8.56 3.09 6.10
CA THR A 40 8.52 1.86 5.33
C THR A 40 7.51 0.92 5.95
N GLU A 41 6.72 0.27 5.11
CA GLU A 41 5.78 -0.78 5.50
C GLU A 41 6.02 -2.03 4.66
N ASP A 42 5.97 -3.18 5.33
CA ASP A 42 5.98 -4.48 4.68
C ASP A 42 4.53 -4.97 4.60
N ILE A 43 4.11 -5.38 3.41
CA ILE A 43 2.77 -5.89 3.13
C ILE A 43 2.89 -7.35 2.69
N VAL A 44 2.10 -8.23 3.29
CA VAL A 44 2.06 -9.65 2.98
C VAL A 44 0.63 -10.12 2.78
N ALA A 45 0.49 -11.25 2.09
CA ALA A 45 -0.75 -11.98 1.98
C ALA A 45 -1.02 -12.80 3.26
N ASP A 46 -2.21 -12.69 3.82
CA ASP A 46 -2.73 -13.59 4.87
C ASP A 46 -4.14 -14.07 4.48
N GLY A 47 -4.21 -15.30 3.96
CA GLY A 47 -5.43 -15.83 3.35
C GLY A 47 -5.90 -14.96 2.18
N ASP A 48 -7.09 -14.37 2.32
CA ASP A 48 -7.70 -13.47 1.34
C ASP A 48 -7.50 -11.97 1.69
N GLN A 49 -6.64 -11.66 2.67
CA GLN A 49 -6.37 -10.29 3.12
C GLN A 49 -4.93 -9.86 2.84
N TRP A 50 -4.78 -8.57 2.56
CA TRP A 50 -3.49 -7.88 2.61
C TRP A 50 -3.28 -7.32 4.00
N VAL A 51 -2.17 -7.69 4.64
CA VAL A 51 -1.84 -7.27 6.01
C VAL A 51 -0.46 -6.63 6.05
N THR A 52 -0.22 -5.73 7.02
CA THR A 52 1.13 -5.26 7.31
C THR A 52 1.94 -6.34 8.02
N SER A 53 3.25 -6.16 8.15
CA SER A 53 4.14 -7.02 8.97
C SER A 53 3.74 -7.09 10.45
N PHE A 54 2.89 -6.18 10.91
CA PHE A 54 2.29 -6.18 12.26
C PHE A 54 0.92 -6.85 12.32
N ALA A 55 0.54 -7.62 11.29
CA ALA A 55 -0.76 -8.29 11.15
C ALA A 55 -1.97 -7.34 11.16
N TYR A 56 -1.77 -6.08 10.77
CA TYR A 56 -2.87 -5.14 10.62
C TYR A 56 -3.51 -5.30 9.23
N ALA A 57 -4.81 -5.59 9.19
CA ALA A 57 -5.55 -5.71 7.94
C ALA A 57 -5.65 -4.38 7.21
N ILE A 58 -5.14 -4.35 5.98
CA ILE A 58 -5.16 -3.21 5.07
C ILE A 58 -6.41 -3.28 4.19
N GLY A 59 -6.77 -4.49 3.74
CA GLY A 59 -7.97 -4.77 2.95
C GLY A 59 -7.96 -6.18 2.39
N GLU A 60 -8.88 -6.46 1.46
CA GLU A 60 -9.12 -7.79 0.90
C GLU A 60 -8.59 -7.89 -0.53
N HIS A 61 -8.37 -9.13 -0.96
CA HIS A 61 -8.10 -9.47 -2.34
C HIS A 61 -9.21 -8.97 -3.29
N GLY A 62 -8.83 -8.46 -4.47
CA GLY A 62 -9.73 -7.87 -5.46
C GLY A 62 -10.02 -6.38 -5.22
N HIS A 63 -9.53 -5.84 -4.10
CA HIS A 63 -9.66 -4.45 -3.69
C HIS A 63 -8.28 -3.76 -3.58
N GLU A 64 -7.33 -4.16 -4.43
CA GLU A 64 -5.93 -3.71 -4.36
C GLU A 64 -5.78 -2.19 -4.44
N GLN A 65 -6.61 -1.51 -5.26
CA GLN A 65 -6.62 -0.06 -5.34
C GLN A 65 -6.98 0.59 -3.98
N GLN A 66 -8.00 0.10 -3.30
CA GLN A 66 -8.44 0.63 -2.00
C GLN A 66 -7.37 0.35 -0.92
N CYS A 67 -6.70 -0.80 -1.02
CA CYS A 67 -5.56 -1.13 -0.16
C CYS A 67 -4.41 -0.13 -0.37
N ALA A 68 -4.07 0.17 -1.63
CA ALA A 68 -3.02 1.12 -1.98
C ALA A 68 -3.32 2.54 -1.49
N GLU A 69 -4.56 3.01 -1.64
CA GLU A 69 -4.99 4.32 -1.12
C GLU A 69 -4.82 4.41 0.41
N ARG A 70 -5.15 3.34 1.14
CA ARG A 70 -4.98 3.29 2.60
C ARG A 70 -3.51 3.40 2.98
N ILE A 71 -2.62 2.66 2.31
CA ILE A 71 -1.18 2.69 2.58
C ILE A 71 -0.57 4.05 2.20
N ALA A 72 -0.96 4.64 1.07
CA ALA A 72 -0.49 5.98 0.69
C ALA A 72 -0.80 7.03 1.76
N ARG A 73 -1.99 6.96 2.38
CA ARG A 73 -2.37 7.82 3.50
C ARG A 73 -1.53 7.56 4.75
N VAL A 74 -1.26 6.30 5.09
CA VAL A 74 -0.42 5.92 6.25
C VAL A 74 1.02 6.42 6.08
N LEU A 75 1.56 6.29 4.87
CA LEU A 75 2.92 6.74 4.53
C LEU A 75 3.01 8.24 4.21
N ALA A 76 1.92 8.98 4.43
CA ALA A 76 1.78 10.43 4.26
C ALA A 76 2.27 10.95 2.90
N VAL A 77 2.16 10.12 1.85
CA VAL A 77 2.43 10.58 0.48
C VAL A 77 1.23 11.39 0.04
N GLY A 78 1.49 12.64 -0.39
CA GLY A 78 0.45 13.63 -0.63
C GLY A 78 -0.64 13.10 -1.54
N THR A 79 -1.83 12.89 -0.97
CA THR A 79 -3.06 12.83 -1.76
C THR A 79 -3.38 14.27 -2.13
N ASP A 80 -2.98 14.73 -3.30
CA ASP A 80 -3.24 16.10 -3.78
C ASP A 80 -4.74 16.33 -4.13
N SER A 81 -5.65 15.64 -3.45
CA SER A 81 -7.08 15.64 -3.73
C SER A 81 -7.91 15.33 -2.48
N VAL A 82 -7.67 16.08 -1.40
CA VAL A 82 -8.76 16.38 -0.46
C VAL A 82 -8.88 17.91 -0.37
N PRO A 83 -9.93 18.54 -0.94
CA PRO A 83 -10.19 19.93 -0.62
C PRO A 83 -10.44 19.98 0.88
N ARG A 84 -9.52 20.62 1.62
CA ARG A 84 -9.76 20.98 3.01
C ARG A 84 -10.89 22.01 3.02
N THR A 85 -12.13 21.54 3.13
CA THR A 85 -13.23 22.41 3.55
C THR A 85 -12.97 22.76 5.01
N VAL A 86 -12.20 23.83 5.22
CA VAL A 86 -12.27 24.60 6.46
C VAL A 86 -13.64 25.25 6.48
N SER A 87 -14.55 24.68 7.25
CA SER A 87 -15.77 25.39 7.64
C SER A 87 -15.36 26.39 8.73
N ALA A 88 -15.54 27.68 8.45
CA ALA A 88 -15.51 28.76 9.41
C ALA A 88 -16.93 29.00 9.96
#